data_AF-A0A1Y2CH71-F1
#
_entry.id   AF-A0A1Y2CH71-F1
#
_cell.length_a   1.000
_cell.length_b   1.000
_cell.length_c   1.000
_cell.angle_alpha   90.00
_cell.angle_beta   90.00
_cell.angle_gamma   90.00
#
_symmetry.space_group_name_H-M   'P 1'
#
loop_
_entity.id
_entity.type
_entity.pdbx_description
1 polymer ?
#
loop_
_entity_poly.entity_id
_entity_poly.type
_entity_poly.pdbx_seq_one_letter_code
_entity_poly.pdbx_strand_id
1 'polypeptide(L)'
;MLNINRSDSAVAISSYLIHTLSDLAESLQDTKMWVIAHIRISDDPINPLRLDPLVVARQVRDLNLVEMCHSLGPIFTAYYTHRDFAERYGPCANDTDSISPEAGSVAVCSSVALAFGYYNMDLAIGSKHVFLSESAWRELEAHLGLIDIKRFESAKIMPIDEVNMESVNGDVPDDSSTKKVFPLRIFRNFFHLHLSSSISFLT
;
A
#
# COMPACT_ATOMS: atom_id res chain seq x y z
N MET A 1 7.85 -11.89 61.87
CA MET A 1 6.81 -12.08 60.83
C MET A 1 6.57 -10.73 60.17
N LEU A 2 7.11 -10.52 58.97
CA LEU A 2 6.87 -9.30 58.20
C LEU A 2 5.52 -9.46 57.49
N ASN A 3 4.54 -8.68 57.94
CA ASN A 3 3.23 -8.58 57.31
C ASN A 3 3.40 -7.70 56.07
N ILE A 4 3.81 -8.30 54.95
CA ILE A 4 3.92 -7.61 53.67
C ILE A 4 2.49 -7.22 53.27
N ASN A 5 2.21 -5.92 53.35
CA ASN A 5 0.91 -5.34 53.08
C ASN A 5 0.49 -5.66 51.65
N ARG A 6 -0.58 -6.45 51.53
CA ARG A 6 -1.20 -6.87 50.27
C ARG A 6 -1.60 -5.68 49.37
N SER A 7 -1.78 -4.50 49.95
CA SER A 7 -2.04 -3.24 49.24
C SER A 7 -0.84 -2.76 48.42
N ASP A 8 0.38 -2.88 48.95
CA ASP A 8 1.59 -2.32 48.30
C ASP A 8 1.96 -3.17 47.07
N SER A 9 1.68 -4.47 47.13
CA SER A 9 1.82 -5.39 45.99
C SER A 9 0.81 -5.12 44.87
N ALA A 10 -0.45 -4.79 45.22
CA ALA A 10 -1.48 -4.50 44.22
C ALA A 10 -1.19 -3.17 43.47
N VAL A 11 -0.71 -2.16 44.19
CA VAL A 11 -0.29 -0.87 43.61
C VAL A 11 0.88 -1.09 42.64
N ALA A 12 1.86 -1.92 43.01
CA ALA A 12 3.00 -2.24 42.16
C ALA A 12 2.62 -2.98 40.86
N ILE A 13 1.64 -3.91 40.93
CA ILE A 13 1.15 -4.64 39.75
C ILE A 13 0.42 -3.69 38.81
N SER A 14 -0.45 -2.83 39.35
CA SER A 14 -1.19 -1.85 38.54
C SER A 14 -0.24 -0.87 37.85
N SER A 15 0.78 -0.36 38.56
CA SER A 15 1.75 0.56 37.97
C SER A 15 2.58 -0.11 36.88
N TYR A 16 2.97 -1.37 37.10
CA TYR A 16 3.72 -2.13 36.10
C TYR A 16 2.88 -2.40 34.84
N LEU A 17 1.61 -2.77 35.01
CA LEU A 17 0.70 -2.97 33.87
C LEU A 17 0.51 -1.68 33.06
N ILE A 18 0.32 -0.54 33.73
CA ILE A 18 0.15 0.75 33.04
C ILE A 18 1.43 1.11 32.27
N HIS A 19 2.60 0.95 32.90
CA HIS A 19 3.88 1.23 32.24
C HIS A 19 4.07 0.36 31.00
N THR A 20 3.88 -0.96 31.13
CA THR A 20 4.04 -1.89 30.01
C THR A 20 3.04 -1.66 28.89
N LEU A 21 1.80 -1.26 29.19
CA LEU A 21 0.82 -0.86 28.18
C LEU A 21 1.19 0.46 27.49
N SER A 22 1.78 1.40 28.23
CA SER A 22 2.28 2.67 27.67
C SER A 22 3.43 2.41 26.71
N ASP A 23 4.41 1.60 27.11
CA ASP A 23 5.54 1.23 26.26
C ASP A 23 5.08 0.51 24.98
N LEU A 24 4.08 -0.38 25.12
CA LEU A 24 3.47 -1.05 23.97
C LEU A 24 2.78 -0.04 23.04
N ALA A 25 2.01 0.90 23.60
CA ALA A 25 1.32 1.92 22.82
C ALA A 25 2.31 2.82 22.05
N GLU A 26 3.40 3.24 22.70
CA GLU A 26 4.48 3.99 22.06
C GLU A 26 5.12 3.19 20.92
N SER A 27 5.42 1.91 21.15
CA SER A 27 5.99 1.05 20.10
C SER A 27 5.05 0.85 18.90
N LEU A 28 3.74 0.82 19.14
CA LEU A 28 2.74 0.66 18.08
C LEU A 28 2.56 1.95 17.27
N GLN A 29 2.78 3.12 17.86
CA GLN A 29 2.60 4.43 17.21
C GLN A 29 3.53 4.62 16.00
N ASP A 30 4.73 4.05 16.05
CA ASP A 30 5.72 4.11 14.97
C ASP A 30 5.51 3.05 13.88
N THR A 31 4.45 2.23 13.99
CA THR A 31 4.18 1.13 13.06
C THR A 31 2.89 1.33 12.28
N LYS A 32 2.86 0.84 11.05
CA LYS A 32 1.61 0.73 10.28
C LYS A 32 0.80 -0.44 10.82
N MET A 33 -0.24 -0.16 11.58
CA MET A 33 -1.10 -1.17 12.19
C MET A 33 -2.00 -1.86 11.14
N TRP A 34 -2.12 -3.18 11.28
CA TRP A 34 -3.09 -4.00 10.54
C TRP A 34 -3.96 -4.72 11.54
N VAL A 35 -5.27 -4.46 11.50
CA VAL A 35 -6.22 -5.05 12.45
C VAL A 35 -6.88 -6.27 11.81
N ILE A 36 -6.79 -7.42 12.47
CA ILE A 36 -7.50 -8.65 12.10
C ILE A 36 -8.60 -8.89 13.13
N ALA A 37 -9.85 -8.68 12.74
CA ALA A 37 -11.01 -8.95 13.59
C ALA A 37 -11.40 -10.42 13.53
N HIS A 38 -11.27 -11.13 14.66
CA HIS A 38 -11.75 -12.50 14.79
C HIS A 38 -13.22 -12.50 15.20
N ILE A 39 -14.10 -13.01 14.33
CA ILE A 39 -15.54 -13.13 14.60
C ILE A 39 -15.89 -14.59 14.84
N ARG A 40 -16.49 -14.87 16.00
CA ARG A 40 -17.08 -16.18 16.29
C ARG A 40 -18.41 -16.31 15.57
N ILE A 41 -18.62 -17.42 14.86
CA ILE A 41 -19.85 -17.66 14.11
C ILE A 41 -21.00 -18.21 14.97
N SER A 42 -20.71 -18.81 16.14
CA SER A 42 -21.72 -19.37 17.05
C SER A 42 -21.17 -19.55 18.46
N ASP A 43 -22.03 -19.42 19.47
CA ASP A 43 -21.76 -19.76 20.86
C ASP A 43 -22.20 -21.20 21.23
N ASP A 44 -22.83 -21.95 20.30
CA ASP A 44 -23.29 -23.33 20.53
C ASP A 44 -22.10 -24.32 20.52
N PRO A 45 -21.78 -24.98 21.66
CA PRO A 45 -20.69 -25.96 21.71
C PRO A 45 -21.01 -27.25 20.95
N ILE A 46 -22.28 -27.55 20.68
CA ILE A 46 -22.71 -28.77 19.97
C ILE A 46 -22.57 -28.59 18.46
N ASN A 47 -22.92 -27.41 17.94
CA ASN A 47 -22.85 -27.10 16.51
C ASN A 47 -22.08 -25.80 16.23
N PRO A 48 -20.75 -25.77 16.45
CA PRO A 48 -19.96 -24.55 16.31
C PRO A 48 -19.90 -24.03 14.87
N LEU A 49 -20.22 -24.86 13.86
CA LEU A 49 -20.23 -24.49 12.45
C LEU A 49 -21.54 -23.84 11.98
N ARG A 50 -22.61 -23.92 12.79
CA ARG A 50 -23.88 -23.31 12.46
C ARG A 50 -23.78 -21.80 12.68
N LEU A 51 -23.97 -20.99 11.64
CA LEU A 51 -23.98 -19.53 11.77
C LEU A 51 -25.13 -19.06 12.67
N ASP A 52 -24.79 -18.34 13.74
CA ASP A 52 -25.72 -17.59 14.58
C ASP A 52 -25.61 -16.08 14.24
N PRO A 53 -26.61 -15.51 13.55
CA PRO A 53 -26.56 -14.11 13.12
C PRO A 53 -26.58 -13.13 14.30
N LEU A 54 -27.15 -13.50 15.45
CA LEU A 54 -27.21 -12.60 16.62
C LEU A 54 -25.83 -12.49 17.28
N VAL A 55 -25.10 -13.59 17.37
CA VAL A 55 -23.72 -13.63 17.89
C VAL A 55 -22.78 -12.83 16.99
N VAL A 56 -22.90 -12.99 15.67
CA VAL A 56 -22.13 -12.20 14.71
C VAL A 56 -22.50 -10.72 14.77
N ALA A 57 -23.79 -10.38 14.73
CA ALA A 57 -24.24 -8.99 14.77
C ALA A 57 -23.82 -8.27 16.06
N ARG A 58 -23.85 -8.96 17.21
CA ARG A 58 -23.33 -8.44 18.48
C ARG A 58 -21.84 -8.13 18.39
N GLN A 59 -21.01 -9.06 17.91
CA GLN A 59 -19.56 -8.84 17.77
C GLN A 59 -19.22 -7.73 16.77
N VAL A 60 -19.93 -7.67 15.64
CA VAL A 60 -19.77 -6.60 14.63
C VAL A 60 -20.01 -5.22 15.26
N ARG A 61 -21.02 -5.12 16.15
CA ARG A 61 -21.34 -3.91 16.91
C ARG A 61 -20.33 -3.62 18.01
N ASP A 62 -19.97 -4.62 18.83
CA ASP A 62 -19.06 -4.45 19.97
C ASP A 62 -17.64 -4.06 19.51
N LEU A 63 -17.23 -4.52 18.32
CA LEU A 63 -15.99 -4.14 17.67
C LEU A 63 -16.07 -2.82 16.88
N ASN A 64 -17.25 -2.15 16.87
CA ASN A 64 -17.52 -0.94 16.09
C ASN A 64 -17.12 -1.06 14.59
N LEU A 65 -17.30 -2.23 13.99
CA LEU A 65 -16.86 -2.46 12.61
C LEU A 65 -17.66 -1.59 11.62
N VAL A 66 -18.95 -1.35 11.91
CA VAL A 66 -19.82 -0.54 11.05
C VAL A 66 -19.38 0.91 11.04
N GLU A 67 -19.12 1.48 12.21
CA GLU A 67 -18.63 2.84 12.39
C GLU A 67 -17.26 2.99 11.76
N MET A 68 -16.36 2.00 11.93
CA MET A 68 -15.08 2.00 11.23
C MET A 68 -15.29 2.04 9.72
N CYS A 69 -16.15 1.18 9.15
CA CYS A 69 -16.45 1.20 7.72
C CYS A 69 -17.08 2.52 7.23
N HIS A 70 -17.93 3.16 8.01
CA HIS A 70 -18.56 4.45 7.65
C HIS A 70 -17.63 5.66 7.86
N SER A 71 -16.71 5.57 8.83
CA SER A 71 -15.74 6.64 9.14
C SER A 71 -14.61 6.72 8.11
N LEU A 72 -14.46 5.70 7.28
CA LEU A 72 -13.60 5.73 6.12
C LEU A 72 -14.19 6.75 5.13
N GLY A 73 -13.64 7.97 5.14
CA GLY A 73 -13.87 8.96 4.10
C GLY A 73 -13.40 8.46 2.72
N PRO A 74 -13.04 9.34 1.76
CA PRO A 74 -12.36 8.88 0.55
C PRO A 74 -11.17 7.99 0.95
N ILE A 75 -11.25 6.70 0.61
CA ILE A 75 -10.26 5.70 1.00
C ILE A 75 -9.04 5.93 0.12
N PHE A 76 -8.14 6.78 0.60
CA PHE A 76 -6.82 6.91 0.03
C PHE A 76 -5.96 5.77 0.56
N THR A 77 -5.60 4.83 -0.31
CA THR A 77 -4.80 3.65 0.08
C THR A 77 -3.30 3.90 0.00
N ALA A 78 -2.90 4.92 -0.78
CA ALA A 78 -1.52 5.35 -0.90
C ALA A 78 -1.37 6.84 -0.65
N TYR A 79 -0.24 7.22 -0.06
CA TYR A 79 0.16 8.62 0.08
C TYR A 79 1.67 8.75 -0.11
N TYR A 80 2.09 9.92 -0.59
CA TYR A 80 3.48 10.23 -0.91
C TYR A 80 3.77 11.67 -0.53
N THR A 81 5.01 12.00 -0.19
CA THR A 81 5.42 13.42 -0.22
C THR A 81 5.34 13.93 -1.66
N HIS A 82 5.17 15.24 -1.85
CA HIS A 82 5.14 15.79 -3.22
C HIS A 82 6.39 15.43 -4.01
N ARG A 83 7.55 15.40 -3.35
CA ARG A 83 8.83 15.02 -3.95
C ARG A 83 8.84 13.56 -4.40
N ASP A 84 8.49 12.63 -3.50
CA ASP A 84 8.51 11.19 -3.82
C ASP A 84 7.49 10.85 -4.92
N PHE A 85 6.33 11.52 -4.90
CA PHE A 85 5.32 11.38 -5.94
C PHE A 85 5.84 11.85 -7.30
N ALA A 86 6.44 13.05 -7.35
CA ALA A 86 6.99 13.61 -8.57
C ALA A 86 8.16 12.77 -9.13
N GLU A 87 9.00 12.22 -8.26
CA GLU A 87 10.10 11.33 -8.66
C GLU A 87 9.59 10.02 -9.26
N ARG A 88 8.56 9.41 -8.64
CA ARG A 88 8.02 8.12 -9.07
C ARG A 88 7.10 8.21 -10.28
N TYR A 89 6.13 9.13 -10.23
CA TYR A 89 5.06 9.25 -11.22
C TYR A 89 5.23 10.43 -12.17
N GLY A 90 6.32 11.21 -12.03
CA GLY A 90 6.70 12.25 -13.00
C GLY A 90 6.71 11.75 -14.45
N PRO A 91 7.22 10.54 -14.76
CA PRO A 91 7.15 9.98 -16.11
C PRO A 91 5.72 9.75 -16.65
N CYS A 92 4.72 9.66 -15.77
CA CYS A 92 3.31 9.48 -16.15
C CYS A 92 2.62 10.81 -16.49
N ALA A 93 3.16 11.95 -16.08
CA ALA A 93 2.73 13.23 -16.63
C ALA A 93 3.24 13.27 -18.07
N ASN A 94 2.32 13.16 -19.04
CA ASN A 94 2.62 13.15 -20.47
C ASN A 94 3.64 14.23 -20.90
N ASP A 95 4.25 14.01 -22.08
CA ASP A 95 5.20 14.80 -22.87
C ASP A 95 4.87 16.29 -23.10
N THR A 96 4.14 16.95 -22.22
CA THR A 96 4.22 18.40 -22.07
C THR A 96 5.66 18.74 -21.66
N ASP A 97 6.49 18.99 -22.66
CA ASP A 97 7.83 19.61 -22.66
C ASP A 97 7.94 20.89 -21.79
N SER A 98 6.86 21.29 -21.12
CA SER A 98 6.69 22.52 -20.37
C SER A 98 6.73 22.34 -18.85
N ILE A 99 6.91 21.14 -18.31
CA ILE A 99 7.30 21.04 -16.90
C ILE A 99 8.80 21.32 -16.85
N SER A 100 9.13 22.61 -16.77
CA SER A 100 10.51 23.03 -16.51
C SER A 100 11.01 22.25 -15.29
N PRO A 101 12.30 21.84 -15.24
CA PRO A 101 12.88 21.22 -14.05
C PRO A 101 12.82 22.11 -12.79
N GLU A 102 12.41 23.38 -12.94
CA GLU A 102 12.14 24.32 -11.83
C GLU A 102 10.66 24.32 -11.39
N ALA A 103 9.76 23.65 -12.12
CA ALA A 103 8.38 23.48 -11.72
C ALA A 103 8.35 22.61 -10.46
N GLY A 104 8.08 23.24 -9.32
CA GLY A 104 8.10 22.57 -8.01
C GLY A 104 7.23 21.31 -7.99
N SER A 105 7.57 20.35 -7.12
CA SER A 105 6.95 19.01 -7.09
C SER A 105 5.41 19.01 -7.01
N VAL A 106 4.80 20.08 -6.48
CA VAL A 106 3.34 20.28 -6.45
C VAL A 106 2.74 20.44 -7.87
N ALA A 107 3.45 21.14 -8.76
CA ALA A 107 3.04 21.33 -10.14
C ALA A 107 3.01 19.98 -10.88
N VAL A 108 4.04 19.14 -10.67
CA VAL A 108 4.07 17.77 -11.22
C VAL A 108 2.88 16.94 -10.74
N CYS A 109 2.55 17.00 -9.45
CA CYS A 109 1.38 16.32 -8.89
C CYS A 109 0.09 16.74 -9.60
N SER A 110 -0.06 18.04 -9.87
CA SER A 110 -1.22 18.61 -10.55
C SER A 110 -1.28 18.19 -12.02
N SER A 111 -0.13 18.16 -12.71
CA SER A 111 -0.04 17.71 -14.10
C SER A 111 -0.41 16.23 -14.24
N VAL A 112 0.02 15.36 -13.32
CA VAL A 112 -0.39 13.95 -13.31
C VAL A 112 -1.91 13.84 -13.09
N ALA A 113 -2.46 14.58 -12.14
CA ALA A 113 -3.91 14.57 -11.89
C ALA A 113 -4.70 14.96 -13.15
N LEU A 114 -4.25 16.01 -13.86
CA LEU A 114 -4.86 16.45 -15.12
C LEU A 114 -4.68 15.43 -16.26
N ALA A 115 -3.51 14.81 -16.38
CA ALA A 115 -3.21 13.85 -17.45
C ALA A 115 -4.11 12.60 -17.38
N PHE A 116 -4.46 12.15 -16.18
CA PHE A 116 -5.33 11.00 -15.94
C PHE A 116 -6.80 11.39 -15.70
N GLY A 117 -7.12 12.69 -15.67
CA GLY A 117 -8.48 13.16 -15.39
C GLY A 117 -8.96 12.84 -13.97
N TYR A 118 -8.04 12.77 -13.00
CA TYR A 118 -8.37 12.49 -11.61
C TYR A 118 -9.07 13.67 -10.94
N TYR A 119 -10.12 13.36 -10.18
CA TYR A 119 -10.81 14.34 -9.34
C TYR A 119 -10.35 14.24 -7.88
N ASN A 120 -10.87 15.11 -7.02
CA ASN A 120 -10.52 15.16 -5.59
C ASN A 120 -10.80 13.84 -4.83
N MET A 121 -11.65 12.95 -5.36
CA MET A 121 -11.89 11.63 -4.78
C MET A 121 -10.81 10.60 -5.16
N ASP A 122 -10.17 10.80 -6.32
CA ASP A 122 -9.18 9.89 -6.87
C ASP A 122 -7.77 10.26 -6.44
N LEU A 123 -7.48 11.57 -6.47
CA LEU A 123 -6.20 12.16 -6.10
C LEU A 123 -6.44 13.48 -5.36
N ALA A 124 -5.97 13.58 -4.12
CA ALA A 124 -6.04 14.81 -3.33
C ALA A 124 -4.64 15.34 -3.02
N ILE A 125 -4.35 16.58 -3.43
CA ILE A 125 -3.08 17.26 -3.16
C ILE A 125 -3.23 18.06 -1.87
N GLY A 126 -2.63 17.55 -0.78
CA GLY A 126 -2.53 18.26 0.49
C GLY A 126 -1.33 19.20 0.55
N SER A 127 -1.10 19.80 1.72
CA SER A 127 -0.01 20.77 1.93
C SER A 127 1.40 20.18 1.86
N LYS A 128 1.56 18.91 2.24
CA LYS A 128 2.86 18.21 2.26
C LYS A 128 2.87 16.89 1.47
N HIS A 129 1.69 16.33 1.25
CA HIS A 129 1.51 14.99 0.70
C HIS A 129 0.46 15.00 -0.39
N VAL A 130 0.54 14.02 -1.30
CA VAL A 130 -0.55 13.63 -2.20
C VAL A 130 -1.14 12.32 -1.69
N PHE A 131 -2.45 12.22 -1.77
CA PHE A 131 -3.23 11.04 -1.41
C PHE A 131 -3.88 10.46 -2.66
N LEU A 132 -3.83 9.14 -2.82
CA LEU A 132 -4.37 8.42 -3.97
C LEU A 132 -5.38 7.38 -3.51
N SER A 133 -6.53 7.35 -4.17
CA SER A 133 -7.47 6.25 -4.08
C SER A 133 -6.84 4.96 -4.61
N GLU A 134 -7.38 3.82 -4.20
CA GLU A 134 -6.90 2.52 -4.68
C GLU A 134 -6.98 2.40 -6.22
N SER A 135 -8.05 2.92 -6.83
CA SER A 135 -8.22 2.92 -8.28
C SER A 135 -7.14 3.76 -8.96
N ALA A 136 -6.94 5.00 -8.53
CA ALA A 136 -5.95 5.90 -9.11
C ALA A 136 -4.52 5.39 -8.93
N TRP A 137 -4.21 4.82 -7.75
CA TRP A 137 -2.91 4.23 -7.49
C TRP A 137 -2.65 3.03 -8.41
N ARG A 138 -3.60 2.11 -8.55
CA ARG A 138 -3.46 0.94 -9.45
C ARG A 138 -3.29 1.35 -10.90
N GLU A 139 -4.03 2.35 -11.35
CA GLU A 139 -3.94 2.87 -12.71
C GLU A 139 -2.57 3.51 -12.98
N LEU A 140 -2.03 4.28 -12.03
CA LEU A 140 -0.68 4.84 -12.13
C LEU A 140 0.40 3.74 -12.15
N GLU A 141 0.31 2.72 -11.31
CA GLU A 141 1.27 1.59 -11.32
C GLU A 141 1.19 0.81 -12.63
N ALA A 142 -0.01 0.58 -13.16
CA ALA A 142 -0.20 -0.08 -14.44
C ALA A 142 0.42 0.74 -15.58
N HIS A 143 0.20 2.05 -15.59
CA HIS A 143 0.78 2.95 -16.60
C HIS A 143 2.30 2.99 -16.51
N LEU A 144 2.87 3.09 -15.30
CA LEU A 144 4.31 3.07 -15.07
C LEU A 144 4.93 1.75 -15.56
N GLY A 145 4.25 0.62 -15.32
CA GLY A 145 4.66 -0.68 -15.85
C GLY A 145 4.73 -0.73 -17.37
N LEU A 146 3.80 -0.06 -18.08
CA LEU A 146 3.83 0.05 -19.54
C LEU A 146 4.99 0.94 -20.03
N ILE A 147 5.29 2.03 -19.32
CA ILE A 147 6.45 2.90 -19.64
C ILE A 147 7.76 2.10 -19.52
N ASP A 148 7.90 1.32 -18.46
CA ASP A 148 9.10 0.52 -18.23
C ASP A 148 9.29 -0.53 -19.34
N ILE A 149 8.22 -1.25 -19.71
CA ILE A 149 8.26 -2.22 -20.82
C ILE A 149 8.71 -1.54 -22.12
N LYS A 150 8.11 -0.39 -22.47
CA LYS A 150 8.49 0.37 -23.68
C LYS A 150 9.96 0.77 -23.66
N ARG A 151 10.48 1.25 -22.52
CA ARG A 151 11.90 1.61 -22.35
C ARG A 151 12.82 0.41 -22.58
N PHE A 152 12.45 -0.77 -22.07
CA PHE A 152 13.22 -2.00 -22.29
C PHE A 152 13.23 -2.42 -23.76
N GLU A 153 12.09 -2.32 -24.46
CA GLU A 153 12.01 -2.62 -25.88
C GLU A 153 12.87 -1.66 -26.71
N SER A 154 12.79 -0.35 -26.44
CA SER A 154 13.63 0.65 -27.11
C SER A 154 15.13 0.45 -26.87
N ALA A 155 15.54 0.05 -25.67
CA ALA A 155 16.93 -0.26 -25.36
C ALA A 155 17.45 -1.51 -26.09
N LYS A 156 16.57 -2.46 -26.39
CA LYS A 156 16.91 -3.69 -27.12
C LYS A 156 17.03 -3.46 -28.63
N ILE A 157 16.41 -2.41 -29.16
CA ILE A 157 16.39 -2.05 -30.60
C ILE A 157 17.53 -1.08 -30.96
N MET A 158 18.52 -0.86 -30.09
CA MET A 158 19.74 -0.15 -30.52
C MET A 158 20.47 -0.92 -31.62
N PRO A 159 20.84 -0.25 -32.73
CA PRO A 159 21.29 -0.91 -33.95
C PRO A 159 22.67 -1.52 -33.75
N ILE A 160 22.78 -2.81 -34.05
CA ILE A 160 24.01 -3.39 -34.57
C ILE A 160 24.19 -2.71 -35.92
N ASP A 161 25.04 -1.68 -35.99
CA ASP A 161 25.78 -1.32 -37.20
C ASP A 161 26.84 -0.27 -36.84
N GLU A 162 28.08 -0.77 -36.68
CA GLU A 162 29.34 -0.24 -37.22
C GLU A 162 30.53 -0.80 -36.42
N VAL A 163 30.88 -2.07 -36.65
CA VAL A 163 32.31 -2.47 -36.61
C VAL A 163 32.60 -3.30 -37.85
N ASN A 164 33.23 -2.61 -38.79
CA ASN A 164 34.07 -3.08 -39.89
C ASN A 164 34.08 -4.58 -40.23
N MET A 165 33.71 -4.79 -41.49
CA MET A 165 34.15 -5.85 -42.37
C MET A 165 35.67 -5.76 -42.57
N GLU A 166 36.47 -6.26 -41.63
CA GLU A 166 37.86 -6.67 -41.91
C GLU A 166 38.07 -8.10 -41.43
N SER A 167 38.39 -8.95 -42.41
CA SER A 167 38.81 -10.33 -42.28
C SER A 167 39.99 -10.49 -41.30
N VAL A 168 40.01 -11.59 -40.55
CA VAL A 168 41.13 -12.57 -40.47
C VAL A 168 41.08 -13.32 -39.13
N ASN A 169 41.00 -14.65 -39.27
CA ASN A 169 41.49 -15.74 -38.41
C ASN A 169 41.68 -15.53 -36.90
N GLY A 170 41.12 -16.49 -36.15
CA GLY A 170 41.87 -17.13 -35.07
C GLY A 170 41.23 -17.04 -33.69
N ASP A 171 41.03 -18.23 -33.13
CA ASP A 171 41.02 -18.56 -31.71
C ASP A 171 39.74 -18.37 -30.87
N VAL A 172 39.23 -19.54 -30.46
CA VAL A 172 38.22 -19.82 -29.43
C VAL A 172 38.78 -19.47 -28.04
N PRO A 173 38.02 -18.73 -27.22
CA PRO A 173 37.69 -19.21 -25.87
C PRO A 173 36.25 -18.81 -25.48
N ASP A 174 35.42 -19.69 -24.95
CA ASP A 174 35.36 -20.29 -23.60
C ASP A 174 34.11 -19.77 -22.88
N ASP A 175 33.40 -20.73 -22.31
CA ASP A 175 32.05 -20.68 -21.79
C ASP A 175 32.03 -19.99 -20.42
N SER A 176 31.30 -18.87 -20.31
CA SER A 176 30.76 -18.46 -19.01
C SER A 176 29.49 -17.63 -19.14
N SER A 177 28.38 -18.36 -19.15
CA SER A 177 27.18 -18.09 -18.34
C SER A 177 27.12 -16.69 -17.68
N THR A 178 26.43 -15.75 -18.33
CA THR A 178 25.83 -14.58 -17.65
C THR A 178 24.31 -14.67 -17.71
N LYS A 179 23.74 -15.57 -16.90
CA LYS A 179 22.32 -15.50 -16.54
C LYS A 179 22.11 -14.29 -15.62
N LYS A 180 21.79 -13.12 -16.20
CA LYS A 180 21.24 -11.99 -15.43
C LYS A 180 19.81 -12.33 -15.01
N VAL A 181 19.70 -12.90 -13.81
CA VAL A 181 18.42 -13.03 -13.10
C VAL A 181 18.06 -11.65 -12.55
N PHE A 182 17.04 -11.03 -13.12
CA PHE A 182 16.43 -9.85 -12.51
C PHE A 182 15.30 -10.29 -11.58
N PRO A 183 15.17 -9.69 -10.37
CA PRO A 183 14.19 -10.10 -9.40
C PRO A 183 12.80 -9.67 -9.89
N LEU A 184 11.95 -10.66 -10.20
CA LEU A 184 10.51 -10.46 -10.23
C LEU A 184 10.10 -9.97 -8.84
N ARG A 185 9.84 -8.66 -8.70
CA ARG A 185 9.11 -8.13 -7.55
C ARG A 185 7.69 -8.69 -7.65
N ILE A 186 7.48 -9.83 -7.02
CA ILE A 186 6.17 -10.40 -6.75
C ILE A 186 5.46 -9.38 -5.85
N PHE A 187 4.62 -8.54 -6.46
CA PHE A 187 3.65 -7.75 -5.70
C PHE A 187 2.67 -8.74 -5.08
N ARG A 188 2.86 -8.92 -3.77
CA ARG A 188 2.01 -9.69 -2.89
C ARG A 188 0.58 -9.17 -3.03
N ASN A 189 -0.28 -10.00 -3.63
CA ASN A 189 -1.71 -9.77 -3.81
C ASN A 189 -2.32 -9.19 -2.54
N PHE A 190 -2.71 -7.91 -2.63
CA PHE A 190 -3.55 -7.25 -1.66
C PHE A 190 -4.98 -7.69 -1.95
N PHE A 191 -5.47 -8.67 -1.19
CA PHE A 191 -6.89 -8.99 -1.14
C PHE A 191 -7.61 -7.85 -0.41
N HIS A 192 -8.24 -6.95 -1.17
CA HIS A 192 -9.27 -6.06 -0.64
C HIS A 192 -10.60 -6.78 -0.82
N LEU A 193 -11.21 -7.22 0.29
CA LEU A 193 -12.59 -7.71 0.30
C LEU A 193 -13.49 -6.52 -0.02
N HIS A 194 -13.89 -6.40 -1.28
CA HIS A 194 -14.95 -5.49 -1.70
C HIS A 194 -16.28 -6.12 -1.26
N LEU A 195 -16.71 -5.83 -0.03
CA LEU A 195 -18.10 -6.06 0.36
C LEU A 195 -18.95 -5.05 -0.43
N SER A 196 -19.46 -5.49 -1.57
CA SER A 196 -20.44 -4.77 -2.37
C SER A 196 -21.67 -4.51 -1.52
N SER A 197 -21.88 -3.25 -1.16
CA SER A 197 -23.07 -2.75 -0.49
C SER A 197 -24.27 -2.87 -1.44
N SER A 198 -24.95 -4.01 -1.40
CA SER A 198 -26.31 -4.18 -1.89
C SER A 198 -27.09 -4.99 -0.86
N ILE A 199 -27.38 -4.34 0.28
CA ILE A 199 -28.43 -4.80 1.18
C ILE A 199 -29.52 -3.73 1.11
N SER A 200 -30.42 -3.93 0.15
CA SER A 200 -31.69 -3.21 0.07
C SER A 200 -32.53 -3.65 1.27
N PHE A 201 -32.65 -2.79 2.29
CA PHE A 201 -33.71 -2.94 3.28
C PHE A 201 -35.02 -2.42 2.66
N LEU A 202 -35.84 -3.35 2.19
CA LEU A 202 -37.26 -3.09 1.96
C LEU A 202 -37.90 -2.80 3.32
N THR A 203 -38.60 -1.67 3.38
CA THR A 203 -39.53 -1.27 4.45
C THR A 203 -40.84 -2.04 4.31
#